data_AF-A0A1X1N3T4-F1
#
_entry.id   AF-A0A1X1N3T4-F1
#
_cell.length_a   1.000
_cell.length_b   1.000
_cell.length_c   1.000
_cell.angle_alpha   90.00
_cell.angle_beta   90.00
_cell.angle_gamma   90.00
#
_symmetry.space_group_name_H-M   'P 1'
#
loop_
_entity.id
_entity.type
_entity.pdbx_description
1 polymer ?
#
loop_
_entity_poly.entity_id
_entity_poly.type
_entity_poly.pdbx_seq_one_letter_code
_entity_poly.pdbx_strand_id
1 'polypeptide(L)'
;MTHTRGVQLLSEQIGVDVEHVARAFRIASTTHAAIRASRYSHLTDDQFRRLIGQDRYVIAVVANLAMRSAGRIEDALLLMDVYKASENATEHRLHIRPGVGTLPEYHDHPHVQQAIRILQAANLPPIVTDGTRELRPGFQVMPGCDDELPGWVFINPDPACQERTGFAGGDLGYLAVMRWAGWGVITERLPGGLYAACHPDHRDNPFPTAPTS
;
A
#
# COMPACT_ATOMS: atom_id res chain seq x y z
N MET A 1 3.70 -28.60 10.75
CA MET A 1 2.33 -28.15 11.07
C MET A 1 1.82 -27.35 9.88
N THR A 2 0.55 -27.47 9.51
CA THR A 2 -0.02 -26.73 8.38
C THR A 2 -0.49 -25.35 8.86
N HIS A 3 0.09 -24.27 8.31
CA HIS A 3 -0.32 -22.90 8.62
C HIS A 3 -1.64 -22.53 7.94
N THR A 4 -2.36 -21.55 8.47
CA THR A 4 -3.61 -21.08 7.85
C THR A 4 -3.33 -20.33 6.54
N ARG A 5 -4.29 -20.31 5.61
CA ARG A 5 -4.13 -19.60 4.34
C ARG A 5 -3.83 -18.11 4.52
N GLY A 6 -4.41 -17.46 5.55
CA GLY A 6 -4.13 -16.05 5.85
C GLY A 6 -2.67 -15.80 6.27
N VAL A 7 -2.07 -16.70 7.05
CA VAL A 7 -0.66 -16.62 7.43
C VAL A 7 0.25 -16.83 6.22
N GLN A 8 -0.09 -17.77 5.33
CA GLN A 8 0.64 -18.00 4.09
C GLN A 8 0.55 -16.79 3.15
N LEU A 9 -0.65 -16.27 2.91
CA LEU A 9 -0.86 -15.08 2.07
C LEU A 9 -0.10 -13.86 2.59
N LEU A 10 -0.10 -13.64 3.91
CA LEU A 10 0.63 -12.53 4.50
C LEU A 10 2.15 -12.72 4.38
N SER A 11 2.64 -13.94 4.56
CA SER A 11 4.05 -14.32 4.35
C SER A 11 4.49 -14.07 2.90
N GLU A 12 3.69 -14.50 1.92
CA GLU A 12 3.90 -14.24 0.50
C GLU A 12 3.89 -12.73 0.21
N GLN A 13 2.94 -11.99 0.78
CA GLN A 13 2.76 -10.56 0.52
C GLN A 13 3.90 -9.70 1.04
N ILE A 14 4.45 -10.02 2.22
CA ILE A 14 5.51 -9.22 2.85
C ILE A 14 6.92 -9.82 2.63
N GLY A 15 7.01 -11.01 2.03
CA GLY A 15 8.27 -11.65 1.69
C GLY A 15 9.11 -12.04 2.90
N VAL A 16 8.49 -12.65 3.90
CA VAL A 16 9.18 -13.22 5.08
C VAL A 16 8.75 -14.65 5.31
N ASP A 17 9.58 -15.44 5.99
CA ASP A 17 9.26 -16.84 6.31
C ASP A 17 7.92 -16.97 7.07
N VAL A 18 7.16 -17.99 6.70
CA VAL A 18 5.83 -18.26 7.26
C VAL A 18 5.85 -18.43 8.78
N GLU A 19 6.94 -18.94 9.35
CA GLU A 19 7.10 -19.10 10.80
C GLU A 19 7.20 -17.75 11.53
N HIS A 20 7.80 -16.73 10.91
CA HIS A 20 7.82 -15.37 11.45
C HIS A 20 6.41 -14.80 11.54
N VAL A 21 5.61 -14.99 10.49
CA VAL A 21 4.21 -14.55 10.46
C VAL A 21 3.37 -15.34 11.46
N ALA A 22 3.53 -16.66 11.52
CA ALA A 22 2.79 -17.50 12.47
C ALA A 22 3.11 -17.14 13.93
N ARG A 23 4.38 -16.85 14.23
CA ARG A 23 4.81 -16.38 15.55
C ARG A 23 4.23 -15.00 15.87
N ALA A 24 4.33 -14.06 14.93
CA ALA A 24 3.78 -12.71 15.08
C ALA A 24 2.27 -12.74 15.32
N PHE A 25 1.54 -13.58 14.58
CA PHE A 25 0.11 -13.76 14.76
C PHE A 25 -0.24 -14.28 16.16
N ARG A 26 0.52 -15.27 16.68
CA ARG A 26 0.33 -15.75 18.06
C ARG A 26 0.56 -14.66 19.09
N ILE A 27 1.63 -13.87 18.95
CA ILE A 27 1.94 -12.75 19.85
C ILE A 27 0.85 -11.68 19.78
N ALA A 28 0.45 -11.27 18.58
CA ALA A 28 -0.60 -10.28 18.39
C ALA A 28 -1.92 -10.76 19.01
N SER A 29 -2.26 -12.04 18.83
CA SER A 29 -3.49 -12.64 19.38
C SER A 29 -3.50 -12.64 20.92
N THR A 30 -2.39 -12.97 21.57
CA THR A 30 -2.31 -12.96 23.04
C THR A 30 -2.37 -11.54 23.60
N THR A 31 -1.66 -10.60 22.98
CA THR A 31 -1.73 -9.18 23.34
C THR A 31 -3.15 -8.61 23.13
N HIS A 32 -3.80 -9.00 22.04
CA HIS A 32 -5.15 -8.57 21.71
C HIS A 32 -6.18 -9.07 22.74
N ALA A 33 -6.08 -10.33 23.15
CA ALA A 33 -6.92 -10.89 24.22
C ALA A 33 -6.72 -10.13 25.54
N ALA A 34 -5.48 -9.76 25.88
CA ALA A 34 -5.18 -8.98 27.09
C ALA A 34 -5.70 -7.53 27.02
N ILE A 35 -5.57 -6.86 25.88
CA ILE A 35 -6.12 -5.51 25.65
C ILE A 35 -7.64 -5.53 25.74
N ARG A 36 -8.28 -6.53 25.12
CA ARG A 36 -9.74 -6.70 25.21
C ARG A 36 -10.18 -6.85 26.67
N ALA A 37 -9.57 -7.78 27.39
CA ALA A 37 -9.92 -8.07 28.77
C ALA A 37 -9.73 -6.86 29.70
N SER A 38 -8.76 -5.98 29.42
CA SER A 38 -8.45 -4.83 30.26
C SER A 38 -9.18 -3.53 29.89
N ARG A 39 -9.39 -3.25 28.60
CA ARG A 39 -9.89 -1.95 28.11
C ARG A 39 -11.27 -2.01 27.46
N TYR A 40 -11.69 -3.20 27.01
CA TYR A 40 -12.90 -3.40 26.23
C TYR A 40 -13.74 -4.55 26.77
N SER A 41 -13.62 -4.83 28.07
CA SER A 41 -14.37 -5.90 28.75
C SER A 41 -15.89 -5.72 28.68
N HIS A 42 -16.33 -4.48 28.44
CA HIS A 42 -17.73 -4.10 28.25
C HIS A 42 -18.27 -4.38 26.83
N LEU A 43 -17.42 -4.69 25.85
CA LEU A 43 -17.82 -4.99 24.48
C LEU A 43 -18.02 -6.50 24.28
N THR A 44 -19.06 -6.88 23.55
CA THR A 44 -19.23 -8.26 23.08
C THR A 44 -18.13 -8.63 22.08
N ASP A 45 -17.94 -9.93 21.85
CA ASP A 45 -17.01 -10.44 20.83
C ASP A 45 -17.23 -9.77 19.47
N ASP A 46 -18.49 -9.65 19.04
CA ASP A 46 -18.84 -9.06 17.76
C ASP A 46 -18.67 -7.55 17.73
N GLN A 47 -18.96 -6.84 18.82
CA GLN A 47 -18.72 -5.39 18.90
C GLN A 47 -17.23 -5.06 18.87
N PHE A 48 -16.44 -5.81 19.61
CA PHE A 48 -14.99 -5.67 19.60
C PHE A 48 -14.38 -6.08 18.25
N ARG A 49 -14.88 -7.15 17.63
CA ARG A 49 -14.49 -7.55 16.27
C ARG A 49 -14.98 -6.59 15.20
N ARG A 50 -16.05 -5.81 15.39
CA ARG A 50 -16.42 -4.75 14.43
C ARG A 50 -15.54 -3.53 14.61
N LEU A 51 -15.20 -3.18 15.86
CA LEU A 51 -14.26 -2.11 16.19
C LEU A 51 -12.86 -2.36 15.57
N ILE A 52 -12.46 -3.64 15.45
CA ILE A 52 -11.08 -4.01 15.07
C ILE A 52 -11.01 -4.80 13.75
N GLY A 53 -12.05 -5.53 13.38
CA GLY A 53 -12.09 -6.42 12.21
C GLY A 53 -12.54 -5.76 10.92
N GLN A 54 -12.99 -4.51 10.96
CA GLN A 54 -13.01 -3.65 9.78
C GLN A 54 -11.63 -3.05 9.48
N ASP A 55 -10.66 -3.27 10.37
CA ASP A 55 -9.44 -2.49 10.40
C ASP A 55 -8.24 -3.30 9.85
N ARG A 56 -7.69 -2.85 8.73
CA ARG A 56 -6.41 -3.34 8.20
C ARG A 56 -5.27 -3.16 9.21
N TYR A 57 -5.48 -2.39 10.27
CA TYR A 57 -4.59 -2.26 11.41
C TYR A 57 -4.12 -3.59 12.01
N VAL A 58 -4.99 -4.60 12.18
CA VAL A 58 -4.56 -5.89 12.76
C VAL A 58 -3.54 -6.58 11.86
N ILE A 59 -3.79 -6.57 10.55
CA ILE A 59 -2.87 -7.13 9.55
C ILE A 59 -1.55 -6.34 9.58
N ALA A 60 -1.61 -5.01 9.67
CA ALA A 60 -0.43 -4.16 9.77
C ALA A 60 0.41 -4.42 11.04
N VAL A 61 -0.23 -4.65 12.19
CA VAL A 61 0.46 -5.01 13.44
C VAL A 61 1.14 -6.37 13.33
N VAL A 62 0.45 -7.39 12.79
CA VAL A 62 1.03 -8.73 12.59
C VAL A 62 2.22 -8.67 11.63
N ALA A 63 2.09 -7.95 10.51
CA ALA A 63 3.17 -7.80 9.55
C ALA A 63 4.38 -7.04 10.12
N ASN A 64 4.14 -5.99 10.91
CA ASN A 64 5.21 -5.25 11.60
C ASN A 64 5.99 -6.16 12.55
N LEU A 65 5.29 -6.94 13.38
CA LEU A 65 5.90 -7.92 14.28
C LEU A 65 6.66 -9.01 13.52
N ALA A 66 6.10 -9.50 12.40
CA ALA A 66 6.73 -10.52 11.58
C ALA A 66 8.05 -10.02 10.97
N MET A 67 8.04 -8.83 10.37
CA MET A 67 9.22 -8.16 9.82
C MET A 67 10.32 -7.95 10.87
N ARG A 68 9.96 -7.43 12.05
CA ARG A 68 10.90 -7.28 13.17
C ARG A 68 11.49 -8.61 13.60
N SER A 69 10.68 -9.67 13.66
CA SER A 69 11.15 -11.00 14.04
C SER A 69 12.08 -11.63 12.99
N ALA A 70 11.98 -11.19 11.74
CA ALA A 70 12.87 -11.56 10.64
C ALA A 70 14.11 -10.65 10.54
N GLY A 71 14.30 -9.71 11.48
CA GLY A 71 15.42 -8.75 11.46
C GLY A 71 15.23 -7.57 10.51
N ARG A 72 14.09 -7.46 9.81
CA ARG A 72 13.77 -6.40 8.83
C ARG A 72 13.07 -5.22 9.51
N ILE A 73 13.78 -4.56 10.43
CA ILE A 73 13.21 -3.51 11.30
C ILE A 73 12.77 -2.28 10.49
N GLU A 74 13.55 -1.88 9.49
CA GLU A 74 13.24 -0.73 8.63
C GLU A 74 11.98 -0.99 7.79
N ASP A 75 11.86 -2.17 7.19
CA ASP A 75 10.65 -2.58 6.47
C ASP A 75 9.43 -2.64 7.38
N ALA A 76 9.60 -3.04 8.65
CA ALA A 76 8.49 -3.03 9.61
C ALA A 76 7.92 -1.62 9.80
N LEU A 77 8.79 -0.60 9.93
CA LEU A 77 8.38 0.80 10.05
C LEU A 77 7.68 1.26 8.76
N LEU A 78 8.30 0.97 7.62
CA LEU A 78 7.79 1.31 6.30
C LEU A 78 6.37 0.76 6.07
N LEU A 79 6.10 -0.51 6.42
CA LEU A 79 4.75 -1.08 6.29
C LEU A 79 3.69 -0.32 7.12
N MET A 80 4.07 0.20 8.29
CA MET A 80 3.17 0.97 9.13
C MET A 80 2.91 2.36 8.54
N ASP A 81 3.93 3.00 7.98
CA ASP A 81 3.79 4.31 7.35
C ASP A 81 2.95 4.24 6.08
N VAL A 82 3.14 3.20 5.25
CA VAL A 82 2.29 2.92 4.09
C VAL A 82 0.84 2.65 4.51
N TYR A 83 0.63 1.88 5.58
CA TYR A 83 -0.71 1.63 6.10
C TYR A 83 -1.40 2.95 6.49
N LYS A 84 -0.75 3.79 7.31
CA LYS A 84 -1.30 5.09 7.73
C LYS A 84 -1.56 6.03 6.56
N ALA A 85 -0.68 6.04 5.55
CA ALA A 85 -0.88 6.81 4.33
C ALA A 85 -2.10 6.30 3.53
N SER A 86 -2.35 4.99 3.52
CA SER A 86 -3.50 4.40 2.81
C SER A 86 -4.85 4.73 3.46
N GLU A 87 -4.91 4.85 4.79
CA GLU A 87 -6.12 5.21 5.55
C GLU A 87 -6.38 6.73 5.58
N ASN A 88 -5.62 7.53 4.80
CA ASN A 88 -5.71 9.00 4.77
C ASN A 88 -5.61 9.66 6.16
N ALA A 89 -4.88 9.03 7.09
CA ALA A 89 -4.65 9.55 8.43
C ALA A 89 -4.09 10.98 8.33
N THR A 90 -4.68 11.93 9.05
CA THR A 90 -4.41 13.37 8.90
C THR A 90 -2.93 13.72 9.04
N GLU A 91 -2.20 13.00 9.91
CA GLU A 91 -0.76 13.16 10.12
C GLU A 91 0.10 12.81 8.90
N HIS A 92 -0.43 12.03 7.94
CA HIS A 92 0.28 11.55 6.75
C HIS A 92 -0.20 12.25 5.46
N ARG A 93 -1.03 13.30 5.59
CA ARG A 93 -1.39 14.18 4.48
C ARG A 93 -0.25 15.15 4.20
N LEU A 94 0.83 14.62 3.65
CA LEU A 94 1.89 15.45 3.06
C LEU A 94 1.25 16.35 2.00
N HIS A 95 1.48 17.65 2.11
CA HIS A 95 1.12 18.60 1.05
C HIS A 95 2.10 18.42 -0.10
N ILE A 96 1.69 17.65 -1.10
CA ILE A 96 2.42 17.45 -2.34
C ILE A 96 2.25 18.73 -3.17
N ARG A 97 3.35 19.26 -3.72
CA ARG A 97 3.29 20.45 -4.57
C ARG A 97 3.01 20.04 -6.03
N PRO A 98 2.44 20.94 -6.86
CA PRO A 98 2.39 20.72 -8.30
C PRO A 98 3.77 20.33 -8.86
N GLY A 99 3.80 19.34 -9.75
CA GLY A 99 5.04 18.84 -10.36
C GLY A 99 5.86 17.88 -9.48
N VAL A 100 5.38 17.49 -8.30
CA VAL A 100 6.02 16.45 -7.46
C VAL A 100 5.26 15.14 -7.60
N GLY A 101 5.94 14.12 -8.10
CA GLY A 101 5.41 12.75 -8.25
C GLY A 101 4.39 12.59 -9.39
N THR A 102 4.01 13.67 -10.07
CA THR A 102 3.14 13.67 -11.25
C THR A 102 3.36 14.96 -12.07
N LEU A 103 2.79 15.03 -13.27
CA LEU A 103 2.77 16.27 -14.05
C LEU A 103 1.85 17.31 -13.40
N PRO A 104 2.11 18.63 -13.57
CA PRO A 104 1.27 19.67 -12.98
C PRO A 104 -0.22 19.56 -13.35
N GLU A 105 -0.55 19.11 -14.56
CA GLU A 105 -1.92 18.93 -15.04
C GLU A 105 -2.72 17.83 -14.30
N TYR A 106 -2.04 16.83 -13.74
CA TYR A 106 -2.68 15.76 -12.95
C TYR A 106 -2.60 16.01 -11.44
N HIS A 107 -2.15 17.21 -11.03
CA HIS A 107 -1.92 17.53 -9.62
C HIS A 107 -3.18 17.34 -8.78
N ASP A 108 -4.33 17.81 -9.25
CA ASP A 108 -5.56 17.77 -8.47
C ASP A 108 -6.29 16.41 -8.53
N HIS A 109 -5.74 15.42 -9.25
CA HIS A 109 -6.38 14.11 -9.37
C HIS A 109 -6.29 13.31 -8.05
N PRO A 110 -7.42 12.95 -7.42
CA PRO A 110 -7.44 12.45 -6.04
C PRO A 110 -6.68 11.13 -5.86
N HIS A 111 -6.85 10.18 -6.78
CA HIS A 111 -6.14 8.90 -6.72
C HIS A 111 -4.65 9.04 -7.01
N VAL A 112 -4.25 10.02 -7.82
CA VAL A 112 -2.83 10.28 -8.10
C VAL A 112 -2.18 10.83 -6.84
N GLN A 113 -2.80 11.80 -6.18
CA GLN A 113 -2.33 12.34 -4.91
C GLN A 113 -2.21 11.27 -3.83
N GLN A 114 -3.20 10.37 -3.71
CA GLN A 114 -3.14 9.30 -2.74
C GLN A 114 -2.04 8.28 -3.04
N ALA A 115 -1.88 7.86 -4.30
CA ALA A 115 -0.81 6.96 -4.72
C ALA A 115 0.57 7.58 -4.45
N ILE A 116 0.79 8.86 -4.76
CA ILE A 116 2.04 9.56 -4.46
C ILE A 116 2.32 9.54 -2.94
N ARG A 117 1.33 9.86 -2.09
CA ARG A 117 1.50 9.81 -0.63
C ARG A 117 1.91 8.42 -0.15
N ILE A 118 1.26 7.38 -0.66
CA ILE A 118 1.56 5.98 -0.34
C ILE A 118 3.01 5.62 -0.72
N LEU A 119 3.42 5.95 -1.95
CA LEU A 119 4.77 5.65 -2.44
C LEU A 119 5.84 6.46 -1.70
N GLN A 120 5.57 7.73 -1.38
CA GLN A 120 6.48 8.54 -0.56
C GLN A 120 6.59 8.02 0.88
N ALA A 121 5.50 7.53 1.48
CA ALA A 121 5.53 6.86 2.78
C ALA A 121 6.35 5.56 2.75
N ALA A 122 6.52 4.96 1.57
CA ALA A 122 7.46 3.87 1.33
C ALA A 122 8.92 4.33 1.07
N ASN A 123 9.25 5.60 1.34
CA ASN A 123 10.55 6.20 1.05
C ASN A 123 10.98 6.15 -0.43
N LEU A 124 10.02 6.05 -1.35
CA LEU A 124 10.29 6.14 -2.77
C LEU A 124 10.36 7.63 -3.17
N PRO A 125 11.37 8.05 -3.95
CA PRO A 125 11.52 9.44 -4.33
C PRO A 125 10.60 9.75 -5.51
N PRO A 126 9.72 10.77 -5.40
CA PRO A 126 8.95 11.22 -6.53
C PRO A 126 9.84 12.00 -7.51
N ILE A 127 9.46 11.99 -8.79
CA ILE A 127 9.98 12.97 -9.75
C ILE A 127 9.72 14.38 -9.23
N VAL A 128 10.55 15.33 -9.67
CA VAL A 128 10.25 16.76 -9.59
C VAL A 128 10.34 17.32 -11.00
N THR A 129 9.27 17.97 -11.46
CA THR A 129 9.15 18.51 -12.82
C THR A 129 8.44 19.86 -12.79
N ASP A 130 8.75 20.73 -13.76
CA ASP A 130 7.99 21.96 -14.01
C ASP A 130 6.91 21.77 -15.10
N GLY A 131 6.70 20.54 -15.56
CA GLY A 131 5.80 20.18 -16.65
C GLY A 131 6.45 20.26 -18.04
N THR A 132 7.59 20.93 -18.18
CA THR A 132 8.34 21.01 -19.45
C THR A 132 9.62 20.18 -19.40
N ARG A 133 10.26 20.10 -18.22
CA ARG A 133 11.48 19.32 -18.00
C ARG A 133 11.49 18.65 -16.63
N GLU A 134 12.18 17.52 -16.58
CA GLU A 134 12.53 16.89 -15.30
C GLU A 134 13.60 17.73 -14.59
N LEU A 135 13.34 18.07 -13.33
CA LEU A 135 14.26 18.76 -12.42
C LEU A 135 14.98 17.76 -11.51
N ARG A 136 14.32 16.65 -11.17
CA ARG A 136 14.91 15.54 -10.39
C ARG A 136 14.25 14.22 -10.79
N PRO A 137 15.03 13.15 -11.00
CA PRO A 137 14.49 11.82 -11.30
C PRO A 137 13.78 11.22 -10.09
N GLY A 138 12.85 10.31 -10.37
CA GLY A 138 12.04 9.63 -9.37
C GLY A 138 10.90 8.86 -10.02
N PHE A 139 9.95 8.40 -9.23
CA PHE A 139 8.73 7.81 -9.78
C PHE A 139 7.75 8.88 -10.24
N GLN A 140 6.97 8.57 -11.27
CA GLN A 140 5.88 9.41 -11.76
C GLN A 140 4.57 8.62 -11.74
N VAL A 141 3.53 9.21 -11.17
CA VAL A 141 2.17 8.67 -11.17
C VAL A 141 1.33 9.45 -12.17
N MET A 142 0.56 8.73 -12.97
CA MET A 142 -0.38 9.27 -13.96
C MET A 142 -1.75 8.65 -13.73
N PRO A 143 -2.85 9.38 -13.94
CA PRO A 143 -4.19 8.80 -13.84
C PRO A 143 -4.46 7.86 -15.02
N GLY A 144 -5.42 6.95 -14.83
CA GLY A 144 -6.13 6.32 -15.93
C GLY A 144 -6.97 7.34 -16.70
N CYS A 145 -7.46 6.96 -17.87
CA CYS A 145 -8.53 7.71 -18.52
C CYS A 145 -9.80 7.54 -17.67
N ASP A 146 -10.39 8.63 -17.15
CA ASP A 146 -11.56 8.56 -16.26
C ASP A 146 -12.75 7.84 -16.90
N ASP A 147 -12.89 7.93 -18.23
CA ASP A 147 -14.00 7.32 -18.98
C ASP A 147 -13.84 5.81 -19.19
N GLU A 148 -12.60 5.31 -19.31
CA GLU A 148 -12.32 3.91 -19.67
C GLU A 148 -11.73 3.09 -18.51
N LEU A 149 -10.93 3.74 -17.66
CA LEU A 149 -10.18 3.12 -16.57
C LEU A 149 -10.32 3.94 -15.27
N PRO A 150 -11.56 4.15 -14.78
CA PRO A 150 -11.79 4.91 -13.55
C PRO A 150 -11.08 4.26 -12.36
N GLY A 151 -10.43 5.09 -11.54
CA GLY A 151 -9.72 4.64 -10.34
C GLY A 151 -8.37 3.96 -10.60
N TRP A 152 -7.96 3.81 -11.86
CA TRP A 152 -6.62 3.33 -12.19
C TRP A 152 -5.59 4.44 -12.11
N VAL A 153 -4.38 4.08 -11.72
CA VAL A 153 -3.18 4.91 -11.83
C VAL A 153 -2.06 4.09 -12.44
N PHE A 154 -1.24 4.76 -13.23
CA PHE A 154 -0.02 4.22 -13.81
C PHE A 154 1.20 4.79 -13.10
N ILE A 155 2.18 3.94 -12.84
CA ILE A 155 3.41 4.31 -12.14
C ILE A 155 4.58 4.04 -13.08
N ASN A 156 5.28 5.09 -13.47
CA ASN A 156 6.60 4.98 -14.06
C ASN A 156 7.63 4.92 -12.93
N PRO A 157 8.36 3.80 -12.75
CA PRO A 157 9.32 3.64 -11.66
C PRO A 157 10.55 4.55 -11.85
N ASP A 158 11.23 4.88 -10.74
CA ASP A 158 12.46 5.65 -10.81
C ASP A 158 13.59 4.89 -11.53
N PRO A 159 14.52 5.58 -12.24
CA PRO A 159 15.61 4.92 -12.97
C PRO A 159 16.52 4.03 -12.09
N ALA A 160 16.62 4.35 -10.79
CA ALA A 160 17.45 3.62 -9.84
C ALA A 160 16.67 2.53 -9.06
N CYS A 161 15.44 2.19 -9.47
CA CYS A 161 14.59 1.23 -8.74
C CYS A 161 15.26 -0.13 -8.52
N GLN A 162 16.07 -0.60 -9.48
CA GLN A 162 16.77 -1.89 -9.42
C GLN A 162 17.85 -1.96 -8.34
N GLU A 163 18.41 -0.83 -7.93
CA GLU A 163 19.45 -0.76 -6.90
C GLU A 163 18.85 -0.74 -5.48
N ARG A 164 17.54 -0.52 -5.36
CA ARG A 164 16.84 -0.49 -4.07
C ARG A 164 16.64 -1.90 -3.53
N THR A 165 16.78 -2.04 -2.22
CA THR A 165 16.54 -3.29 -1.49
C THR A 165 15.41 -3.13 -0.48
N GLY A 166 15.05 -4.21 0.22
CA GLY A 166 13.96 -4.20 1.19
C GLY A 166 12.58 -4.40 0.55
N PHE A 167 11.52 -4.10 1.30
CA PHE A 167 10.13 -4.37 0.90
C PHE A 167 9.70 -3.55 -0.32
N ALA A 168 10.11 -2.28 -0.37
CA ALA A 168 9.86 -1.39 -1.50
C ALA A 168 11.00 -1.41 -2.54
N GLY A 169 11.91 -2.39 -2.46
CA GLY A 169 13.07 -2.52 -3.34
C GLY A 169 12.78 -3.21 -4.67
N GLY A 170 13.65 -2.98 -5.64
CA GLY A 170 13.60 -3.58 -6.97
C GLY A 170 12.42 -3.11 -7.84
N ASP A 171 12.30 -3.74 -9.01
CA ASP A 171 11.28 -3.44 -10.03
C ASP A 171 9.85 -3.53 -9.43
N LEU A 172 9.60 -4.59 -8.65
CA LEU A 172 8.27 -4.90 -8.11
C LEU A 172 7.96 -4.21 -6.78
N GLY A 173 8.90 -3.43 -6.22
CA GLY A 173 8.73 -2.74 -4.94
C GLY A 173 7.52 -1.78 -4.95
N TYR A 174 7.30 -1.10 -6.07
CA TYR A 174 6.12 -0.25 -6.29
C TYR A 174 4.81 -1.03 -6.18
N LEU A 175 4.73 -2.20 -6.82
CA LEU A 175 3.54 -3.05 -6.76
C LEU A 175 3.34 -3.65 -5.37
N ALA A 176 4.43 -4.02 -4.68
CA ALA A 176 4.37 -4.51 -3.31
C ALA A 176 3.78 -3.45 -2.37
N VAL A 177 4.25 -2.20 -2.48
CA VAL A 177 3.74 -1.06 -1.71
C VAL A 177 2.26 -0.80 -2.01
N MET A 178 1.86 -0.72 -3.28
CA MET A 178 0.47 -0.47 -3.65
C MET A 178 -0.45 -1.61 -3.20
N ARG A 179 -0.03 -2.87 -3.38
CA ARG A 179 -0.77 -4.04 -2.89
C ARG A 179 -0.90 -4.03 -1.37
N TRP A 180 0.17 -3.71 -0.65
CA TRP A 180 0.14 -3.56 0.80
C TRP A 180 -0.78 -2.44 1.24
N ALA A 181 -0.82 -1.33 0.51
CA ALA A 181 -1.75 -0.21 0.69
C ALA A 181 -3.22 -0.56 0.35
N GLY A 182 -3.51 -1.78 -0.10
CA GLY A 182 -4.87 -2.23 -0.39
C GLY A 182 -5.35 -1.88 -1.80
N TRP A 183 -4.44 -1.55 -2.73
CA TRP A 183 -4.76 -1.28 -4.14
C TRP A 183 -4.64 -2.54 -4.99
N GLY A 184 -5.52 -2.69 -5.99
CA GLY A 184 -5.40 -3.77 -6.97
C GLY A 184 -4.16 -3.53 -7.82
N VAL A 185 -3.43 -4.55 -8.25
CA VAL A 185 -2.21 -4.35 -9.05
C VAL A 185 -2.13 -5.33 -10.20
N ILE A 186 -1.64 -4.87 -11.34
CA ILE A 186 -1.25 -5.72 -12.47
C ILE A 186 0.26 -5.98 -12.32
N THR A 187 0.63 -7.26 -12.21
CA THR A 187 2.04 -7.66 -12.05
C THR A 187 2.83 -7.67 -13.35
N GLU A 188 2.13 -7.78 -14.48
CA GLU A 188 2.72 -7.70 -15.81
C GLU A 188 3.09 -6.26 -16.14
N ARG A 189 4.26 -6.08 -16.75
CA ARG A 189 4.75 -4.75 -17.11
C ARG A 189 4.01 -4.25 -18.35
N LEU A 190 3.42 -3.08 -18.26
CA LEU A 190 2.67 -2.46 -19.35
C LEU A 190 3.61 -1.83 -20.39
N PRO A 191 3.12 -1.53 -21.61
CA PRO A 191 3.87 -0.77 -22.60
C PRO A 191 4.50 0.49 -22.02
N GLY A 192 5.73 0.79 -22.42
CA GLY A 192 6.51 1.90 -21.86
C GLY A 192 7.13 1.60 -20.48
N GLY A 193 7.03 0.36 -19.99
CA GLY A 193 7.66 -0.04 -18.74
C GLY A 193 6.87 0.34 -17.49
N LEU A 194 5.58 0.67 -17.63
CA LEU A 194 4.72 1.16 -16.57
C LEU A 194 4.15 0.03 -15.70
N TYR A 195 3.88 0.36 -14.45
CA TYR A 195 3.06 -0.43 -13.54
C TYR A 195 1.67 0.15 -13.42
N ALA A 196 0.68 -0.69 -13.07
CA ALA A 196 -0.69 -0.24 -12.89
C ALA A 196 -1.24 -0.68 -11.53
N ALA A 197 -1.93 0.25 -10.88
CA ALA A 197 -2.65 0.01 -9.65
C ALA A 197 -4.09 0.58 -9.73
N CYS A 198 -5.05 -0.12 -9.16
CA CYS A 198 -6.46 0.25 -9.11
C CYS A 198 -6.86 0.58 -7.67
N HIS A 199 -7.48 1.75 -7.48
CA HIS A 199 -7.98 2.19 -6.20
C HIS A 199 -9.00 1.17 -5.63
N PRO A 200 -8.99 0.89 -4.31
CA PRO A 200 -9.90 -0.08 -3.69
C PRO A 200 -11.38 0.15 -4.02
N ASP A 201 -11.82 1.40 -4.10
CA ASP A 201 -13.22 1.76 -4.42
C ASP A 201 -13.66 1.37 -5.84
N HIS A 202 -12.70 1.05 -6.73
CA HIS A 202 -12.95 0.72 -8.14
C HIS A 202 -12.63 -0.74 -8.49
N ARG A 203 -12.17 -1.55 -7.53
CA ARG A 203 -11.75 -2.94 -7.75
C ARG A 203 -12.85 -3.85 -8.30
N ASP A 204 -14.12 -3.57 -7.96
CA ASP A 204 -15.27 -4.38 -8.37
C ASP A 204 -15.94 -3.86 -9.66
N ASN A 205 -15.43 -2.78 -10.27
CA ASN A 205 -16.02 -2.17 -11.46
C ASN A 205 -14.99 -2.08 -12.60
N PRO A 206 -14.63 -3.20 -13.24
CA PRO A 206 -13.54 -3.20 -14.22
C PRO A 206 -13.90 -2.46 -15.52
N PHE A 207 -15.20 -2.27 -15.84
CA PHE A 207 -15.68 -1.51 -17.00
C PHE A 207 -17.10 -1.00 -16.73
N PRO A 208 -17.43 0.30 -16.91
CA PRO A 208 -18.83 0.72 -16.95
C PRO A 208 -19.51 -0.03 -18.10
N THR A 209 -20.65 -0.65 -17.82
CA THR A 209 -21.50 -1.25 -18.86
C THR A 209 -21.82 -0.16 -19.87
N ALA A 210 -21.47 -0.37 -21.14
CA ALA A 210 -21.80 0.56 -22.21
C ALA A 210 -23.29 0.93 -22.14
N PRO A 211 -23.67 2.20 -22.38
CA PRO A 211 -25.06 2.60 -22.36
C PRO A 211 -25.83 1.75 -23.36
N THR A 212 -26.81 1.00 -22.85
CA THR A 212 -27.78 0.32 -23.71
C THR A 212 -28.56 1.41 -24.42
N SER A 213 -28.28 1.57 -25.71
CA SER A 213 -29.08 2.37 -26.63
C SER A 213 -30.39 1.66 -26.94
#